data_AF-A0A7Y9JEV4-F1
#
_entry.id   AF-A0A7Y9JEV4-F1
#
_cell.length_a   1.000
_cell.length_b   1.000
_cell.length_c   1.000
_cell.angle_alpha   90.00
_cell.angle_beta   90.00
_cell.angle_gamma   90.00
#
_symmetry.space_group_name_H-M   'P 1'
#
loop_
_entity.id
_entity.type
_entity.pdbx_description
1 polymer ?
#
loop_
_entity_poly.entity_id
_entity_poly.type
_entity_poly.pdbx_seq_one_letter_code
_entity_poly.pdbx_strand_id
1 'polypeptide(L)' 'MKDTRTAEIERDFPAWMVWTSQRGEYWGAVRRDPRSSLPATVIADSERELREALATQPSAGELSR' A
#
# COMPACT_ATOMS: atom_id res chain seq x y z
N MET A 1 6.74 -14.86 -9.92
CA MET A 1 7.64 -13.70 -10.15
C MET A 1 6.93 -12.50 -9.57
N LYS A 2 7.56 -11.71 -8.69
CA LYS A 2 6.93 -10.51 -8.13
C LYS A 2 6.91 -9.44 -9.23
N ASP A 3 5.76 -8.81 -9.44
CA ASP A 3 5.55 -7.84 -10.50
C ASP A 3 6.41 -6.59 -10.22
N THR A 4 7.23 -6.15 -11.18
CA THR A 4 8.17 -5.03 -11.00
C THR A 4 7.45 -3.78 -10.49
N ARG A 5 6.21 -3.54 -10.94
CA ARG A 5 5.41 -2.38 -10.53
C ARG A 5 5.07 -2.40 -9.03
N THR A 6 4.70 -3.57 -8.50
CA THR A 6 4.43 -3.69 -7.05
C THR A 6 5.69 -3.45 -6.20
N ALA A 7 6.86 -3.86 -6.69
CA ALA A 7 8.12 -3.66 -6.00
C ALA A 7 8.54 -2.18 -5.97
N GLU A 8 8.26 -1.41 -7.02
CA GLU A 8 8.50 0.04 -7.04
C GLU A 8 7.64 0.78 -6.01
N ILE A 9 6.34 0.45 -5.94
CA ILE A 9 5.44 1.06 -4.95
C ILE A 9 5.88 0.71 -3.53
N GLU A 10 6.27 -0.54 -3.25
CA GLU A 10 6.77 -0.91 -1.93
C GLU A 10 8.09 -0.21 -1.55
N ARG A 11 8.92 0.16 -2.53
CA ARG A 11 10.12 0.97 -2.28
C ARG A 11 9.75 2.39 -1.86
N ASP A 12 8.72 2.96 -2.49
CA ASP A 12 8.23 4.31 -2.19
C ASP A 12 7.40 4.33 -0.88
N PHE A 13 6.73 3.22 -0.54
CA PHE A 13 5.85 3.06 0.62
C PHE A 13 6.22 1.83 1.46
N PRO A 14 7.35 1.85 2.20
CA PRO A 14 7.93 0.65 2.84
C PRO A 14 7.08 0.05 3.98
N ALA A 15 6.12 0.81 4.51
CA ALA A 15 5.17 0.34 5.52
C ALA A 15 4.07 -0.59 4.94
N TRP A 16 4.03 -0.74 3.62
CA TRP A 16 2.97 -1.46 2.90
C TRP A 16 3.53 -2.63 2.10
N MET A 17 2.70 -3.64 1.92
CA MET A 17 2.92 -4.76 1.02
C MET A 17 1.85 -4.71 -0.06
N VAL A 18 2.27 -4.63 -1.31
CA VAL A 18 1.40 -4.31 -2.44
C VAL A 18 1.17 -5.57 -3.27
N TRP A 19 -0.07 -5.72 -3.74
CA TRP A 19 -0.49 -6.80 -4.60
C TRP A 19 -1.43 -6.26 -5.68
N THR A 20 -1.54 -7.01 -6.77
CA THR A 20 -2.52 -6.77 -7.84
C THR A 20 -3.40 -8.00 -7.96
N SER A 21 -4.67 -7.82 -8.32
CA SER A 21 -5.54 -8.94 -8.69
C SER A 21 -4.94 -9.71 -9.88
N GLN A 22 -5.23 -11.01 -10.01
CA GLN A 22 -4.68 -11.84 -11.09
C GLN A 22 -4.93 -11.30 -12.51
N ARG A 23 -6.00 -10.53 -12.69
CA ARG A 23 -6.36 -9.91 -13.98
C ARG A 23 -5.88 -8.47 -14.12
N GLY A 24 -5.23 -7.91 -13.12
CA GLY A 24 -4.80 -6.51 -13.09
C GLY A 24 -5.95 -5.50 -12.97
N GLU A 25 -7.14 -5.97 -12.59
CA GLU A 25 -8.36 -5.14 -12.44
C GLU A 25 -8.29 -4.25 -11.19
N TYR A 26 -7.67 -4.74 -10.12
CA TYR A 26 -7.54 -4.03 -8.86
C TYR A 26 -6.12 -4.05 -8.32
N TRP A 27 -5.79 -2.98 -7.61
CA TRP A 27 -4.59 -2.78 -6.82
C TRP A 27 -4.93 -2.84 -5.34
N GLY A 28 -4.10 -3.50 -4.56
CA GLY A 28 -4.28 -3.61 -3.13
C GLY A 28 -2.98 -3.44 -2.37
N ALA A 29 -3.07 -2.89 -1.17
CA ALA A 29 -1.96 -2.79 -0.25
C ALA A 29 -2.42 -3.17 1.15
N VAL A 30 -1.60 -3.96 1.84
CA VAL A 30 -1.79 -4.31 3.24
C VAL A 30 -0.66 -3.72 4.07
N ARG A 31 -0.97 -3.19 5.24
CA ARG A 31 0.05 -2.63 6.14
C ARG A 31 0.90 -3.77 6.70
N ARG A 32 2.22 -3.58 6.70
CA ARG A 32 3.18 -4.59 7.18
C ARG A 32 3.20 -4.71 8.70
N ASP A 33 2.83 -3.64 9.41
CA ASP A 33 2.74 -3.65 10.87
C ASP A 33 1.35 -4.15 11.32
N PRO A 34 1.26 -5.35 11.92
CA PRO A 34 -0.01 -5.92 12.36
C PRO A 34 -0.53 -5.30 13.67
N ARG A 35 0.25 -4.41 14.30
CA ARG A 35 -0.10 -3.77 15.58
C ARG A 35 -0.65 -2.35 15.40
N SER A 36 -0.69 -1.85 14.17
CA SER A 36 -1.16 -0.51 13.86
C SER A 36 -2.68 -0.44 13.98
N SER A 37 -3.18 0.62 14.64
CA SER A 37 -4.61 0.95 14.70
C SER A 37 -5.15 1.61 13.42
N LEU A 38 -4.28 1.81 12.42
CA LEU A 38 -4.61 2.39 11.13
C LEU A 38 -5.28 1.38 10.19
N PRO A 39 -5.93 1.84 9.10
CA PRO A 39 -6.48 0.97 8.08
C PRO A 39 -5.46 -0.08 7.64
N ALA A 40 -5.80 -1.34 7.86
CA ALA A 40 -4.91 -2.47 7.57
C ALA A 40 -4.81 -2.74 6.08
N THR A 41 -5.79 -2.30 5.28
CA THR A 41 -5.88 -2.60 3.84
C THR A 41 -6.43 -1.42 3.05
N VAL A 42 -5.82 -1.16 1.89
CA VAL A 42 -6.26 -0.18 0.89
C VAL A 42 -6.49 -0.94 -0.42
N ILE A 43 -7.62 -0.69 -1.08
CA ILE A 43 -7.96 -1.23 -2.40
C ILE A 43 -8.24 -0.05 -3.33
N ALA A 44 -7.75 -0.13 -4.56
CA ALA A 44 -7.93 0.89 -5.59
C ALA A 44 -8.09 0.24 -6.97
N ASP A 45 -8.80 0.92 -7.87
CA ASP A 45 -9.01 0.47 -9.25
C ASP A 45 -7.79 0.74 -10.14
N SER A 46 -6.83 1.56 -9.68
CA SER A 46 -5.63 1.92 -10.43
C SER A 46 -4.38 2.09 -9.54
N GLU A 47 -3.20 1.98 -10.15
CA GLU A 47 -1.92 2.23 -9.48
C GLU A 47 -1.86 3.65 -8.90
N ARG A 48 -2.35 4.64 -9.67
CA ARG A 48 -2.33 6.04 -9.27
C ARG A 48 -3.16 6.26 -8.01
N GLU A 49 -4.41 5.76 -8.02
CA GLU A 49 -5.30 5.87 -6.86
C GLU A 49 -4.73 5.14 -5.65
N LEU A 50 -4.07 3.99 -5.85
CA LEU A 50 -3.36 3.31 -4.77
C LEU A 50 -2.28 4.22 -4.17
N ARG A 51 -1.40 4.80 -5.01
CA ARG A 51 -0.31 5.68 -4.55
C ARG A 51 -0.85 6.92 -3.82
N GLU A 52 -1.91 7.54 -4.34
CA GLU A 52 -2.58 8.67 -3.68
C GLU A 52 -3.13 8.27 -2.31
N ALA A 53 -3.85 7.14 -2.24
CA ALA A 53 -4.36 6.63 -0.97
C ALA A 53 -3.23 6.33 0.02
N LEU A 54 -2.14 5.68 -0.41
CA LEU A 54 -0.97 5.40 0.44
C LEU A 54 -0.28 6.67 0.93
N ALA A 55 -0.20 7.72 0.11
CA ALA A 55 0.38 9.01 0.49
C ALA A 55 -0.45 9.78 1.52
N THR A 56 -1.77 9.58 1.55
CA THR A 56 -2.64 10.20 2.57
C THR A 56 -2.62 9.48 3.92
N GLN A 57 -2.08 8.26 3.97
CA GLN A 57 -2.05 7.47 5.20
C GLN A 57 -0.88 7.92 6.07
N PRO A 58 -1.10 8.15 7.36
CA PRO A 58 0.00 8.50 8.26
C PRO A 58 1.04 7.39 8.26
N SER A 59 2.30 7.81 8.09
CA SER A 59 3.44 6.93 8.31
C SER A 59 3.44 6.54 9.79
N ALA A 60 3.83 5.31 10.14
CA ALA A 60 3.82 4.84 11.53
C ALA A 60 4.63 5.76 12.50
N GLY A 61 5.48 6.65 11.97
CA GLY A 61 6.20 7.67 12.74
C GLY A 61 5.43 8.96 13.05
N GLU A 62 4.28 9.23 12.43
CA GLU A 62 3.55 10.50 12.60
C GLU A 62 2.45 10.48 13.67
N LEU A 63 2.04 9.29 14.14
CA LEU A 63 1.05 9.15 15.22
C LEU A 63 1.64 9.26 16.63
N SER A 64 2.93 9.57 16.76
CA SER A 64 3.64 9.63 18.05
C SER A 64 4.07 11.05 18.47
N ARG A 65 3.42 12.12 17.97
CA ARG A 65 3.69 13.48 18.44
C ARG A 65 2.47 14.11 19.10
#